data_AF-A0A5N5MPI7-F1
#
_entry.id   AF-A0A5N5MPI7-F1
#
_cell.length_a   1.000
_cell.length_b   1.000
_cell.length_c   1.000
_cell.angle_alpha   90.00
_cell.angle_beta   90.00
_cell.angle_gamma   90.00
#
_symmetry.space_group_name_H-M   'P 1'
#
loop_
_entity.id
_entity.type
_entity.pdbx_description
1 polymer ?
#
loop_
_entity_poly.entity_id
_entity_poly.type
_entity_poly.pdbx_seq_one_letter_code
_entity_poly.pdbx_strand_id
1 'polypeptide(L)'
;MLDAAGHNVTALDMSASGVDTKTLEEFGWLKPGFRNGEVPRKDSLAIFVTAILPDTQHQPSYMLEKFLEKSTSGAEEEQDTAVVSSTPFQLTPIEDLTLLALLNRPGSMFVESLSEANKLTDDRYGSVPRVYIVCTEDILLSPSLQRFMIEQNEVKEVMEIPADHMAVFSKPTELGQCILELSQQHA
;
A
#
# COMPACT_ATOMS: atom_id res chain seq x y z
N MET A 1 -11.31 8.33 14.84
CA MET A 1 -12.13 9.25 14.02
C MET A 1 -13.21 8.51 13.24
N LEU A 2 -12.87 7.47 12.47
CA LEU A 2 -13.84 6.67 11.72
C LEU A 2 -14.92 6.04 12.63
N ASP A 3 -14.53 5.39 13.74
CA ASP A 3 -15.50 4.86 14.73
C ASP A 3 -16.35 5.98 15.37
N ALA A 4 -15.74 7.12 15.65
CA ALA A 4 -16.43 8.28 16.22
C ALA A 4 -17.46 8.88 15.25
N ALA A 5 -17.26 8.69 13.94
CA ALA A 5 -18.21 9.03 12.89
C ALA A 5 -19.28 7.94 12.65
N GLY A 6 -19.28 6.86 13.45
CA GLY A 6 -20.29 5.80 13.40
C GLY A 6 -19.99 4.65 12.45
N HIS A 7 -18.78 4.60 11.88
CA HIS A 7 -18.35 3.47 11.05
C HIS A 7 -17.85 2.30 11.92
N ASN A 8 -17.91 1.08 11.39
CA ASN A 8 -17.24 -0.07 12.00
C ASN A 8 -15.86 -0.24 11.37
N VAL A 9 -14.81 -0.13 12.17
CA VAL A 9 -13.42 -0.28 11.72
C VAL A 9 -12.86 -1.61 12.21
N THR A 10 -12.20 -2.34 11.31
CA THR A 10 -11.41 -3.52 11.65
C THR A 10 -10.00 -3.34 11.12
N ALA A 11 -9.01 -3.36 12.02
CA ALA A 11 -7.60 -3.47 11.68
C ALA A 11 -7.18 -4.94 11.81
N LEU A 12 -6.60 -5.51 10.76
CA LEU A 12 -6.26 -6.92 10.68
C LEU A 12 -4.75 -7.11 10.67
N ASP A 13 -4.26 -7.99 11.55
CA ASP A 13 -2.91 -8.54 11.44
C ASP A 13 -2.89 -9.61 10.34
N MET A 14 -2.16 -9.36 9.26
CA MET A 14 -1.88 -10.36 8.25
C MET A 14 -0.99 -11.47 8.80
N SER A 15 -0.93 -12.61 8.09
CA SER A 15 -0.07 -13.72 8.52
C SER A 15 1.39 -13.28 8.66
N ALA A 16 2.04 -13.76 9.71
CA ALA A 16 3.39 -13.38 10.12
C ALA A 16 3.57 -11.87 10.41
N SER A 17 2.49 -11.12 10.55
CA SER A 17 2.50 -9.68 10.89
C SER A 17 1.88 -9.45 12.28
N GLY A 18 2.20 -8.32 12.91
CA GLY A 18 1.64 -7.95 14.21
C GLY A 18 1.83 -9.04 15.26
N VAL A 19 0.74 -9.45 15.92
CA VAL A 19 0.74 -10.51 16.94
C VAL A 19 0.51 -11.93 16.39
N ASP A 20 0.42 -12.10 15.07
CA ASP A 20 0.25 -13.43 14.47
C ASP A 20 1.45 -14.33 14.76
N THR A 21 1.18 -15.53 15.26
CA THR A 21 2.22 -16.44 15.75
C THR A 21 3.00 -17.14 14.65
N LYS A 22 2.52 -17.10 13.40
CA LYS A 22 3.22 -17.71 12.27
C LYS A 22 4.46 -16.90 11.89
N THR A 23 5.39 -17.59 11.29
CA THR A 23 6.57 -17.02 10.61
C THR A 23 6.33 -16.92 9.11
N LEU A 24 7.18 -16.17 8.40
CA LEU A 24 7.12 -16.08 6.94
C LEU A 24 7.28 -17.45 6.26
N GLU A 25 8.11 -18.33 6.83
CA GLU A 25 8.33 -19.69 6.31
C GLU A 25 7.07 -20.57 6.42
N GLU A 26 6.24 -20.29 7.42
CA GLU A 26 4.97 -20.99 7.64
C GLU A 26 3.83 -20.41 6.79
N PHE A 27 4.08 -19.31 6.06
CA PHE A 27 3.08 -18.68 5.20
C PHE A 27 2.81 -19.53 3.95
N GLY A 28 1.65 -20.19 3.95
CA GLY A 28 1.28 -21.22 2.98
C GLY A 28 1.04 -20.78 1.53
N TRP A 29 1.25 -19.51 1.16
CA TRP A 29 1.17 -19.08 -0.24
C TRP A 29 2.25 -19.74 -1.11
N LEU A 30 3.39 -20.13 -0.50
CA LEU A 30 4.46 -20.89 -1.18
C LEU A 30 4.08 -22.36 -1.50
N LYS A 31 2.87 -22.81 -1.14
CA LYS A 31 2.42 -24.18 -1.46
C LYS A 31 1.60 -24.20 -2.75
N PRO A 32 1.92 -25.09 -3.71
CA PRO A 32 1.10 -25.31 -4.90
C PRO A 32 -0.35 -25.63 -4.50
N GLY A 33 -1.31 -24.82 -4.99
CA GLY A 33 -2.74 -25.04 -4.75
C GLY A 33 -3.43 -24.08 -3.78
N PHE A 34 -2.75 -23.05 -3.26
CA PHE A 34 -3.42 -21.95 -2.55
C PHE A 34 -4.41 -21.26 -3.50
N ARG A 35 -5.71 -21.32 -3.15
CA ARG A 35 -6.78 -20.68 -3.91
C ARG A 35 -6.89 -19.22 -3.48
N ASN A 36 -6.96 -18.33 -4.47
CA ASN A 36 -7.19 -16.90 -4.29
C ASN A 36 -8.26 -16.64 -3.22
N GLY A 37 -7.99 -15.62 -2.39
CA GLY A 37 -8.86 -15.17 -1.32
C GLY A 37 -10.28 -14.84 -1.78
N GLU A 38 -11.14 -14.63 -0.80
CA GLU A 38 -12.55 -14.29 -1.01
C GLU A 38 -12.68 -13.15 -2.02
N VAL A 39 -13.61 -13.31 -2.98
CA VAL A 39 -13.92 -12.25 -3.93
C VAL A 39 -14.51 -11.10 -3.12
N PRO A 40 -13.95 -9.89 -3.20
CA PRO A 40 -14.51 -8.75 -2.49
C PRO A 40 -15.98 -8.58 -2.89
N ARG A 41 -16.83 -8.16 -1.96
CA ARG A 41 -18.23 -7.96 -2.27
C ARG A 41 -18.36 -6.88 -3.34
N LYS A 42 -19.30 -7.06 -4.26
CA LYS A 42 -19.48 -6.16 -5.42
C LYS A 42 -19.88 -4.73 -5.04
N ASP A 43 -20.31 -4.51 -3.81
CA ASP A 43 -20.69 -3.23 -3.21
C ASP A 43 -19.52 -2.56 -2.44
N SER A 44 -18.31 -3.15 -2.47
CA SER A 44 -17.15 -2.59 -1.76
C SER A 44 -16.38 -1.58 -2.61
N LEU A 45 -15.78 -0.58 -1.95
CA LEU A 45 -14.81 0.34 -2.53
C LEU A 45 -13.41 -0.01 -2.02
N ALA A 46 -12.44 -0.17 -2.92
CA ALA A 46 -11.05 -0.34 -2.53
C ALA A 46 -10.32 1.01 -2.51
N ILE A 47 -9.83 1.42 -1.34
CA ILE A 47 -9.04 2.63 -1.15
C ILE A 47 -7.57 2.24 -1.04
N PHE A 48 -6.74 2.72 -1.97
CA PHE A 48 -5.29 2.54 -1.96
C PHE A 48 -4.63 3.80 -1.40
N VAL A 49 -3.75 3.67 -0.41
CA VAL A 49 -3.01 4.78 0.21
C VAL A 49 -1.54 4.41 0.18
N THR A 50 -0.71 5.19 -0.52
CA THR A 50 0.73 4.92 -0.71
C THR A 50 1.08 3.47 -1.09
N ALA A 51 0.15 2.80 -1.77
CA ALA A 51 0.21 1.38 -2.04
C ALA A 51 0.58 1.08 -3.50
N ILE A 52 1.24 -0.05 -3.73
CA ILE A 52 1.40 -0.63 -5.06
C ILE A 52 0.02 -1.01 -5.59
N LEU A 53 -0.29 -0.55 -6.80
CA LEU A 53 -1.58 -0.75 -7.45
C LEU A 53 -1.43 -1.71 -8.63
N PRO A 54 -1.71 -3.01 -8.47
CA PRO A 54 -1.62 -3.97 -9.57
C PRO A 54 -2.77 -3.80 -10.57
N ASP A 55 -2.53 -4.18 -11.83
CA ASP A 55 -3.52 -4.19 -12.91
C ASP A 55 -3.95 -5.62 -13.30
N THR A 56 -4.85 -5.74 -14.27
CA THR A 56 -5.33 -7.02 -14.81
C THR A 56 -4.66 -7.44 -16.12
N GLN A 57 -3.80 -6.58 -16.69
CA GLN A 57 -3.17 -6.76 -17.99
C GLN A 57 -1.81 -7.46 -17.88
N HIS A 58 -1.08 -7.23 -16.79
CA HIS A 58 0.26 -7.74 -16.51
C HIS A 58 0.25 -8.80 -15.42
N GLN A 59 1.43 -9.37 -15.12
CA GLN A 59 1.57 -10.26 -13.97
C GLN A 59 1.44 -9.47 -12.66
N PRO A 60 0.95 -10.09 -11.57
CA PRO A 60 0.81 -9.41 -10.28
C PRO A 60 2.10 -8.75 -9.75
N SER A 61 3.28 -9.24 -10.14
CA SER A 61 4.57 -8.65 -9.76
C SER A 61 4.93 -7.37 -10.54
N TYR A 62 4.27 -7.06 -11.65
CA TYR A 62 4.73 -6.04 -12.61
C TYR A 62 4.95 -4.66 -11.98
N MET A 63 3.98 -4.14 -11.23
CA MET A 63 4.11 -2.81 -10.61
C MET A 63 5.12 -2.78 -9.47
N LEU A 64 5.30 -3.92 -8.81
CA LEU A 64 6.31 -4.08 -7.76
C LEU A 64 7.73 -4.12 -8.36
N GLU A 65 7.91 -4.80 -9.49
CA GLU A 65 9.16 -4.78 -10.26
C GLU A 65 9.48 -3.36 -10.73
N LYS A 66 8.50 -2.61 -11.26
CA LYS A 66 8.66 -1.19 -11.64
C LYS A 66 9.09 -0.31 -10.46
N PHE A 67 8.53 -0.55 -9.29
CA PHE A 67 8.94 0.11 -8.06
C PHE A 67 10.41 -0.19 -7.72
N LEU A 68 10.81 -1.47 -7.74
CA LEU A 68 12.19 -1.88 -7.44
C LEU A 68 13.21 -1.36 -8.47
N GLU A 69 12.88 -1.39 -9.76
CA GLU A 69 13.69 -0.80 -10.84
C GLU A 69 13.98 0.67 -10.53
N LYS A 70 12.95 1.44 -10.15
CA LYS A 70 13.09 2.86 -9.85
C LYS A 70 13.94 3.10 -8.58
N SER A 71 13.73 2.30 -7.53
CA SER A 71 14.53 2.40 -6.29
C SER A 71 16.00 2.06 -6.50
N THR A 72 16.33 1.10 -7.38
CA THR A 72 17.72 0.74 -7.68
C THR A 72 18.42 1.75 -8.60
N SER A 73 17.68 2.39 -9.52
CA SER A 73 18.22 3.42 -10.42
C SER A 73 18.56 4.75 -9.73
N GLY A 74 18.05 4.99 -8.51
CA GLY A 74 18.34 6.19 -7.71
C GLY A 74 19.56 6.08 -6.79
N ALA A 75 20.28 4.95 -6.80
CA ALA A 75 21.39 4.70 -5.87
C ALA A 75 22.79 5.12 -6.37
N GLU A 76 22.90 5.73 -7.56
CA GLU A 76 24.19 6.09 -8.16
C GLU A 76 24.58 7.59 -8.09
N GLU A 77 23.77 8.48 -7.53
CA GLU A 77 24.17 9.88 -7.30
C GLU A 77 24.05 10.33 -5.84
N GLU A 78 25.14 10.94 -5.36
CA GLU A 78 25.36 11.63 -4.08
C GLU A 78 25.76 10.80 -2.84
N GLN A 79 27.01 10.35 -2.86
CA GLN A 79 27.86 10.43 -1.66
C GLN A 79 28.48 11.84 -1.59
N ASP A 80 27.82 12.79 -0.94
CA ASP A 80 28.55 13.86 -0.24
C ASP A 80 27.77 14.44 0.97
N THR A 81 28.53 14.56 2.05
CA THR A 81 28.33 15.21 3.35
C THR A 81 26.99 15.90 3.73
N ALA A 82 26.44 15.43 4.86
CA ALA A 82 25.56 16.15 5.81
C ALA A 82 24.05 16.32 5.46
N VAL A 83 23.44 15.36 4.78
CA VAL A 83 21.98 15.25 4.69
C VAL A 83 21.54 14.20 5.72
N VAL A 84 20.67 14.57 6.67
CA VAL A 84 19.89 13.58 7.42
C VAL A 84 19.25 12.69 6.36
N SER A 85 19.71 11.45 6.22
CA SER A 85 19.20 10.52 5.21
C SER A 85 17.69 10.59 5.28
N SER A 86 17.04 11.15 4.27
CA SER A 86 15.61 11.43 4.32
C SER A 86 14.89 10.09 4.30
N THR A 87 14.65 9.55 5.49
CA THR A 87 13.86 8.34 5.67
C THR A 87 12.49 8.59 5.08
N PRO A 88 11.79 7.57 4.55
CA PRO A 88 10.46 7.74 3.97
C PRO A 88 9.37 8.14 4.98
N PHE A 89 9.78 8.43 6.21
CA PHE A 89 8.96 8.75 7.37
C PHE A 89 9.32 10.14 7.92
N GLN A 90 9.72 11.07 7.06
CA GLN A 90 10.25 12.37 7.45
C GLN A 90 9.22 13.31 8.11
N LEU A 91 7.92 13.01 7.99
CA LEU A 91 6.83 13.74 8.64
C LEU A 91 6.21 12.96 9.80
N THR A 92 6.65 11.72 10.01
CA THR A 92 6.16 10.83 11.06
C THR A 92 6.79 11.23 12.40
N PRO A 93 6.00 11.39 13.48
CA PRO A 93 6.52 11.68 14.82
C PRO A 93 7.53 10.63 15.31
N ILE A 94 8.52 11.05 16.08
CA ILE A 94 9.59 10.16 16.55
C ILE A 94 9.08 9.02 17.44
N GLU A 95 8.01 9.25 18.20
CA GLU A 95 7.34 8.24 19.01
C GLU A 95 6.79 7.12 18.14
N ASP A 96 6.18 7.46 17.00
CA ASP A 96 5.65 6.49 16.04
C ASP A 96 6.76 5.77 15.27
N LEU A 97 7.88 6.45 14.96
CA LEU A 97 9.08 5.79 14.41
C LEU A 97 9.66 4.77 15.38
N THR A 98 9.69 5.11 16.67
CA THR A 98 10.17 4.21 17.73
C THR A 98 9.24 3.01 17.84
N LEU A 99 7.93 3.23 17.80
CA LEU A 99 6.93 2.18 17.81
C LEU A 99 7.09 1.24 16.60
N LEU A 100 7.25 1.82 15.40
CA LEU A 100 7.51 1.07 14.18
C LEU A 100 8.75 0.20 14.35
N ALA A 101 9.88 0.75 14.82
CA ALA A 101 11.11 0.00 15.01
C ALA A 101 10.97 -1.16 16.02
N LEU A 102 10.16 -0.99 17.07
CA LEU A 102 9.93 -2.02 18.09
C LEU A 102 9.00 -3.13 17.62
N LEU A 103 8.02 -2.80 16.77
CA LEU A 103 7.00 -3.74 16.31
C LEU A 103 7.33 -4.35 14.95
N ASN A 104 8.29 -3.82 14.22
CA ASN A 104 8.61 -4.28 12.88
C ASN A 104 9.08 -5.74 12.92
N ARG A 105 8.49 -6.56 12.05
CA ARG A 105 8.86 -7.96 11.85
C ARG A 105 9.34 -8.13 10.41
N PRO A 106 10.25 -9.08 10.15
CA PRO A 106 10.65 -9.40 8.78
C PRO A 106 9.43 -9.71 7.92
N GLY A 107 9.36 -9.06 6.75
CA GLY A 107 8.35 -9.28 5.73
C GLY A 107 8.98 -9.79 4.43
N SER A 108 8.14 -10.16 3.47
CA SER A 108 8.57 -10.44 2.09
C SER A 108 7.61 -9.78 1.11
N MET A 109 8.16 -9.25 0.02
CA MET A 109 7.39 -8.71 -1.10
C MET A 109 6.90 -9.81 -2.05
N PHE A 110 7.35 -11.06 -1.87
CA PHE A 110 6.95 -12.24 -2.65
C PHE A 110 7.04 -12.07 -4.18
N VAL A 111 8.03 -11.29 -4.66
CA VAL A 111 8.19 -10.93 -6.09
C VAL A 111 8.18 -12.16 -6.99
N GLU A 112 8.99 -13.18 -6.67
CA GLU A 112 9.08 -14.42 -7.45
C GLU A 112 7.75 -15.18 -7.50
N SER A 113 7.06 -15.30 -6.36
CA SER A 113 5.76 -15.97 -6.33
C SER A 113 4.68 -15.20 -7.10
N LEU A 114 4.74 -13.87 -7.09
CA LEU A 114 3.81 -13.01 -7.81
C LEU A 114 4.07 -12.97 -9.32
N SER A 115 5.30 -13.21 -9.78
CA SER A 115 5.63 -13.24 -11.20
C SER A 115 5.16 -14.53 -11.88
N GLU A 116 5.09 -15.62 -11.12
CA GLU A 116 4.56 -16.92 -11.56
C GLU A 116 3.05 -17.08 -11.31
N ALA A 117 2.44 -16.18 -10.54
CA ALA A 117 1.02 -16.23 -10.22
C ALA A 117 0.14 -16.01 -11.46
N ASN A 118 -1.11 -16.50 -11.38
CA ASN A 118 -2.11 -16.17 -12.40
C ASN A 118 -2.43 -14.67 -12.34
N LYS A 119 -2.62 -14.06 -13.51
CA LYS A 119 -3.06 -12.67 -13.63
C LYS A 119 -4.34 -12.42 -12.84
N LEU A 120 -4.45 -11.19 -12.34
CA LEU A 120 -5.69 -10.66 -11.80
C LEU A 120 -6.70 -10.53 -12.95
N THR A 121 -7.98 -10.74 -12.63
CA THR A 121 -9.04 -10.80 -13.65
C THR A 121 -10.03 -9.67 -13.48
N ASP A 122 -10.60 -9.20 -14.60
CA ASP A 122 -11.58 -8.12 -14.61
C ASP A 122 -12.89 -8.51 -13.90
N ASP A 123 -13.29 -9.78 -14.00
CA ASP A 123 -14.51 -10.31 -13.36
C ASP A 123 -14.42 -10.39 -11.83
N ARG A 124 -13.20 -10.35 -11.27
CA ARG A 124 -12.93 -10.37 -9.83
C ARG A 124 -12.29 -9.08 -9.38
N TYR A 125 -10.97 -8.99 -9.45
CA TYR A 125 -10.20 -7.83 -8.98
C TYR A 125 -10.63 -6.54 -9.69
N GLY A 126 -10.82 -6.60 -11.02
CA GLY A 126 -11.27 -5.44 -11.80
C GLY A 126 -12.72 -5.02 -11.55
N SER A 127 -13.55 -5.87 -10.94
CA SER A 127 -14.96 -5.58 -10.70
C SER A 127 -15.21 -4.63 -9.52
N VAL A 128 -14.20 -4.45 -8.67
CA VAL A 128 -14.28 -3.60 -7.48
C VAL A 128 -13.85 -2.18 -7.88
N PRO A 129 -14.67 -1.14 -7.65
CA PRO A 129 -14.25 0.23 -7.88
C PRO A 129 -13.06 0.57 -6.97
N ARG A 130 -12.09 1.30 -7.53
CA ARG A 130 -10.84 1.66 -6.86
C ARG A 130 -10.69 3.16 -6.80
N VAL A 131 -10.22 3.65 -5.67
CA VAL A 131 -9.81 5.04 -5.47
C VAL A 131 -8.42 5.07 -4.88
N TYR A 132 -7.69 6.15 -5.11
CA TYR A 132 -6.30 6.28 -4.69
C TYR A 132 -6.10 7.57 -3.91
N ILE A 133 -5.39 7.50 -2.78
CA ILE A 133 -4.96 8.66 -2.00
C ILE A 133 -3.46 8.82 -2.19
N VAL A 134 -3.08 9.84 -2.97
CA VAL A 134 -1.69 10.19 -3.23
C VAL A 134 -1.11 10.93 -2.04
N CYS A 135 0.03 10.48 -1.54
CA CYS A 135 0.77 11.22 -0.52
C CYS A 135 1.90 12.00 -1.20
N THR A 136 1.77 13.33 -1.20
CA THR A 136 2.63 14.20 -2.03
C THR A 136 4.05 14.33 -1.50
N GLU A 137 4.29 13.97 -0.24
CA GLU A 137 5.60 14.00 0.40
C GLU A 137 6.19 12.58 0.52
N ASP A 138 5.62 11.57 -0.14
CA ASP A 138 6.17 10.21 -0.09
C ASP A 138 7.52 10.12 -0.83
N ILE A 139 8.58 9.77 -0.11
CA ILE A 139 9.93 9.61 -0.66
C ILE A 139 10.16 8.16 -1.12
N LEU A 140 9.51 7.17 -0.50
CA LEU A 140 9.67 5.76 -0.87
C LEU A 140 8.96 5.47 -2.19
N LEU A 141 7.67 5.75 -2.22
CA LEU A 141 6.82 5.60 -3.38
C LEU A 141 6.53 6.98 -3.95
N SER A 142 7.50 7.57 -4.65
CA SER A 142 7.41 8.95 -5.16
C SER A 142 6.04 9.29 -5.78
N PRO A 143 5.51 10.52 -5.65
CA PRO A 143 4.21 10.89 -6.23
C PRO A 143 4.15 10.67 -7.75
N SER A 144 5.28 10.79 -8.44
CA SER A 144 5.37 10.47 -9.88
C SER A 144 5.14 8.99 -10.17
N LEU A 145 5.63 8.08 -9.31
CA LEU A 145 5.37 6.65 -9.45
C LEU A 145 3.94 6.28 -9.04
N GLN A 146 3.39 6.92 -7.99
CA GLN A 146 1.98 6.76 -7.63
C GLN A 146 1.07 7.15 -8.80
N ARG A 147 1.28 8.33 -9.40
CA ARG A 147 0.51 8.80 -10.56
C ARG A 147 0.71 7.93 -11.80
N PHE A 148 1.92 7.44 -12.04
CA PHE A 148 2.15 6.45 -13.10
C PHE A 148 1.27 5.20 -12.92
N MET A 149 1.22 4.62 -11.72
CA MET A 149 0.38 3.46 -11.46
C MET A 149 -1.12 3.77 -11.61
N ILE A 150 -1.55 4.96 -11.20
CA ILE A 150 -2.93 5.45 -11.41
C ILE A 150 -3.25 5.53 -12.90
N GLU A 151 -2.36 6.10 -13.73
CA GLU A 151 -2.58 6.22 -15.18
C GLU A 151 -2.65 4.86 -15.90
N GLN A 152 -1.95 3.85 -15.39
CA GLN A 152 -1.98 2.49 -15.94
C GLN A 152 -3.23 1.69 -15.50
N ASN A 153 -4.00 2.19 -14.55
CA ASN A 153 -5.14 1.50 -13.97
C ASN A 153 -6.44 2.29 -14.11
N GLU A 154 -7.58 1.60 -14.09
CA GLU A 154 -8.88 2.27 -13.98
C GLU A 154 -9.14 2.62 -12.50
N VAL A 155 -8.77 3.84 -12.12
CA VAL A 155 -9.02 4.46 -10.81
C VAL A 155 -10.15 5.48 -10.96
N LYS A 156 -11.21 5.32 -10.15
CA LYS A 156 -12.44 6.13 -10.23
C LYS A 156 -12.22 7.55 -9.72
N GLU A 157 -11.41 7.69 -8.68
CA GLU A 157 -11.20 8.96 -8.00
C GLU A 157 -9.82 8.99 -7.33
N VAL A 158 -9.20 10.17 -7.33
CA VAL A 158 -7.89 10.40 -6.72
C VAL A 158 -8.00 11.58 -5.76
N MET A 159 -7.58 11.37 -4.52
CA MET A 159 -7.37 12.44 -3.54
C MET A 159 -5.87 12.62 -3.30
N GLU A 160 -5.43 13.81 -2.88
CA GLU A 160 -4.04 14.06 -2.54
C GLU A 160 -3.93 14.67 -1.14
N ILE A 161 -2.96 14.21 -0.35
CA ILE A 161 -2.65 14.75 0.99
C ILE A 161 -1.14 14.99 1.15
N PRO A 162 -0.72 16.02 1.90
CA PRO A 162 0.70 16.32 2.15
C PRO A 162 1.25 15.43 3.28
N ALA A 163 1.25 14.13 3.04
CA ALA A 163 1.73 13.09 3.95
C ALA A 163 2.99 12.41 3.41
N ASP A 164 3.78 11.82 4.32
CA ASP A 164 4.87 10.92 3.95
C ASP A 164 4.35 9.51 3.62
N HIS A 165 5.23 8.51 3.54
CA HIS A 165 4.80 7.14 3.20
C HIS A 165 3.81 6.55 4.20
N MET A 166 3.91 6.93 5.48
CA MET A 166 3.07 6.44 6.57
C MET A 166 1.97 7.45 6.89
N ALA A 167 1.07 7.67 5.94
CA ALA A 167 -0.01 8.66 6.06
C ALA A 167 -0.87 8.52 7.34
N VAL A 168 -1.03 7.29 7.85
CA VAL A 168 -1.75 7.01 9.10
C VAL A 168 -1.06 7.66 10.31
N PHE A 169 0.25 7.88 10.28
CA PHE A 169 1.00 8.52 11.36
C PHE A 169 1.32 9.99 11.07
N SER A 170 1.75 10.33 9.86
CA SER A 170 2.10 11.71 9.52
C SER A 170 0.89 12.63 9.38
N LYS A 171 -0.25 12.11 8.89
CA LYS A 171 -1.48 12.88 8.61
C LYS A 171 -2.77 12.09 8.92
N PRO A 172 -2.96 11.59 10.15
CA PRO A 172 -4.13 10.77 10.51
C PRO A 172 -5.48 11.47 10.31
N THR A 173 -5.54 12.77 10.60
CA THR A 173 -6.80 13.53 10.51
C THR A 173 -7.17 13.79 9.05
N GLU A 174 -6.22 14.24 8.24
CA GLU A 174 -6.43 14.50 6.82
C GLU A 174 -6.75 13.20 6.06
N LEU A 175 -6.01 12.12 6.33
CA LEU A 175 -6.29 10.80 5.77
C LEU A 175 -7.69 10.32 6.13
N GLY A 176 -8.05 10.37 7.42
CA GLY A 176 -9.37 9.90 7.82
C GLY A 176 -10.51 10.79 7.30
N GLN A 177 -10.29 12.09 7.11
CA GLN A 177 -11.27 12.97 6.46
C GLN A 177 -11.50 12.55 5.01
N CYS A 178 -10.43 12.21 4.28
CA CYS A 178 -10.52 11.67 2.92
C CYS A 178 -11.32 10.36 2.89
N ILE A 179 -11.04 9.44 3.82
CA ILE A 179 -11.77 8.16 3.91
C ILE A 179 -13.26 8.38 4.21
N LEU A 180 -13.61 9.34 5.08
CA LEU A 180 -15.00 9.68 5.38
C LEU A 180 -15.72 10.29 4.17
N GLU A 181 -15.05 11.19 3.44
CA GLU A 181 -15.60 11.79 2.22
C GLU A 181 -15.87 10.72 1.15
N LEU A 182 -14.89 9.84 0.88
CA LEU A 182 -15.05 8.72 -0.03
C LEU A 182 -16.18 7.78 0.44
N SER A 183 -16.26 7.51 1.74
CA SER A 183 -17.35 6.69 2.28
C SER A 183 -18.72 7.32 2.05
N GLN A 184 -18.86 8.64 2.03
CA GLN A 184 -20.15 9.31 1.81
C GLN A 184 -20.52 9.38 0.33
N GLN A 185 -19.54 9.58 -0.54
CA GLN A 185 -19.74 9.68 -1.99
C GLN A 185 -20.06 8.32 -2.64
N HIS A 186 -19.57 7.23 -2.06
CA HIS A 186 -19.71 5.88 -2.60
C HIS A 186 -20.54 4.95 -1.68
N ALA A 187 -21.31 5.52 -0.74
CA ALA A 187 -22.28 4.80 0.12
C ALA A 187 -23.53 4.33 -0.64
#